data_AF-A0A2W4UFN2-F1
#
_entry.id   AF-A0A2W4UFN2-F1
#
_cell.length_a   1.000
_cell.length_b   1.000
_cell.length_c   1.000
_cell.angle_alpha   90.00
_cell.angle_beta   90.00
_cell.angle_gamma   90.00
#
_symmetry.space_group_name_H-M   'P 1'
#
loop_
_entity.id
_entity.type
_entity.pdbx_description
1 polymer ?
#
loop_
_entity_poly.entity_id
_entity_poly.type
_entity_poly.pdbx_seq_one_letter_code
_entity_poly.pdbx_strand_id
1 'polypeptide(L)'
;MDHTTFTAATNCTTCHNGSQATGKPATHIPVTANCISCHGTNSFSVGARMDHNVVITATCKSCHSGAYVSQGNTGALAKPVNHIPELQLLNGAAMDCKSCHNGTSSWTSVAMNHNSSLGGGAGWCKACHATGTAYLGNMEKKALNHDSRNTLATDCSSSGCHRPLGNKGSTYRNWN
;
A
#
# COMPACT_ATOMS: atom_id res chain seq x y z
N MET A 1 -30.80 26.44 -1.11
CA MET A 1 -29.52 27.07 -1.51
C MET A 1 -29.16 26.55 -2.88
N ASP A 2 -28.92 27.44 -3.84
CA ASP A 2 -28.41 27.08 -5.16
C ASP A 2 -26.90 26.83 -5.07
N HIS A 3 -26.46 25.63 -5.48
CA HIS A 3 -25.05 25.23 -5.42
C HIS A 3 -24.30 25.43 -6.75
N THR A 4 -24.98 25.86 -7.81
CA THR A 4 -24.40 26.00 -9.16
C THR A 4 -23.36 27.13 -9.26
N THR A 5 -23.33 28.04 -8.28
CA THR A 5 -22.42 29.18 -8.24
C THR A 5 -21.11 28.90 -7.47
N PHE A 6 -21.00 27.75 -6.82
CA PHE A 6 -19.81 27.37 -6.05
C PHE A 6 -18.70 26.84 -6.95
N THR A 7 -17.45 27.09 -6.56
CA THR A 7 -16.25 26.78 -7.36
C THR A 7 -15.24 25.97 -6.54
N ALA A 8 -14.11 25.62 -7.16
CA ALA A 8 -13.02 24.91 -6.50
C ALA A 8 -12.45 25.63 -5.26
N ALA A 9 -12.64 26.96 -5.18
CA ALA A 9 -12.18 27.77 -4.05
C ALA A 9 -13.19 27.83 -2.89
N THR A 10 -14.43 27.35 -3.08
CA THR A 10 -15.47 27.42 -2.07
C THR A 10 -15.11 26.52 -0.88
N ASN A 11 -15.16 27.08 0.34
CA ASN A 11 -15.00 26.30 1.57
C ASN A 11 -16.35 25.71 2.00
N CYS A 12 -16.64 24.49 1.58
CA CYS A 12 -17.92 23.82 1.88
C CYS A 12 -18.17 23.66 3.39
N THR A 13 -17.11 23.60 4.21
CA THR A 13 -17.22 23.35 5.66
C THR A 13 -17.84 24.51 6.44
N THR A 14 -17.94 25.72 5.86
CA THR A 14 -18.62 26.85 6.52
C THR A 14 -20.11 26.59 6.70
N CYS A 15 -20.71 25.82 5.78
CA CYS A 15 -22.13 25.43 5.82
C CYS A 15 -22.30 23.95 6.19
N HIS A 16 -21.48 23.05 5.63
CA HIS A 16 -21.50 21.61 5.93
C HIS A 16 -20.67 21.29 7.19
N ASN A 17 -21.09 21.88 8.31
CA ASN A 17 -20.43 21.77 9.62
C ASN A 17 -21.15 20.83 10.60
N GLY A 18 -22.25 20.19 10.18
CA GLY A 18 -23.08 19.34 11.03
C GLY A 18 -24.14 20.10 11.84
N SER A 19 -24.15 21.42 11.79
CA SER A 19 -25.18 22.27 12.43
C SER A 19 -26.11 22.90 11.39
N GLN A 20 -25.57 23.59 10.37
CA GLN A 20 -26.37 24.23 9.33
C GLN A 20 -26.77 23.26 8.22
N ALA A 21 -25.85 22.40 7.82
CA ALA A 21 -26.07 21.31 6.88
C ALA A 21 -25.28 20.09 7.32
N THR A 22 -25.64 18.92 6.78
CA THR A 22 -24.95 17.65 7.05
C THR A 22 -23.45 17.83 6.86
N GLY A 23 -22.68 17.55 7.91
CA GLY A 23 -21.23 17.64 7.91
C GLY A 23 -20.56 16.37 7.45
N LYS A 24 -19.22 16.39 7.46
CA LYS A 24 -18.37 15.24 7.17
C LYS A 24 -18.63 14.10 8.19
N PRO A 25 -19.09 12.91 7.77
CA PRO A 25 -19.32 11.80 8.70
C PRO A 25 -18.03 11.28 9.35
N ALA A 26 -18.14 10.69 10.53
CA ALA A 26 -17.00 10.06 11.21
C ALA A 26 -16.40 8.88 10.42
N THR A 27 -17.18 8.26 9.53
CA THR A 27 -16.76 7.16 8.65
C THR A 27 -16.06 7.65 7.38
N HIS A 28 -15.95 8.96 7.16
CA HIS A 28 -15.27 9.52 6.00
C HIS A 28 -13.76 9.24 6.02
N ILE A 29 -13.15 9.05 4.86
CA ILE A 29 -11.70 8.93 4.73
C ILE A 29 -10.94 10.10 5.40
N PRO A 30 -9.75 9.86 5.99
CA PRO A 30 -9.00 10.87 6.73
C PRO A 30 -8.22 11.80 5.80
N VAL A 31 -8.94 12.73 5.16
CA VAL A 31 -8.42 13.73 4.20
C VAL A 31 -8.74 15.16 4.65
N THR A 32 -7.81 16.07 4.39
CA THR A 32 -7.92 17.53 4.63
C THR A 32 -8.06 18.33 3.33
N ALA A 33 -8.05 17.68 2.16
CA ALA A 33 -8.29 18.33 0.87
C ALA A 33 -9.68 18.99 0.82
N ASN A 34 -9.84 19.98 -0.05
CA ASN A 34 -11.12 20.63 -0.26
C ASN A 34 -12.16 19.59 -0.72
N CYS A 35 -13.39 19.69 -0.20
CA CYS A 35 -14.46 18.74 -0.46
C CYS A 35 -14.73 18.58 -1.97
N ILE A 36 -14.59 19.66 -2.74
CA ILE A 36 -14.83 19.64 -4.19
C ILE A 36 -13.81 18.83 -4.99
N SER A 37 -12.65 18.50 -4.40
CA SER A 37 -11.67 17.61 -5.01
C SER A 37 -12.19 16.18 -5.17
N CYS A 38 -13.21 15.81 -4.39
CA CYS A 38 -13.85 14.50 -4.45
C CYS A 38 -15.33 14.60 -4.80
N HIS A 39 -16.05 15.59 -4.25
CA HIS A 39 -17.49 15.71 -4.39
C HIS A 39 -17.89 16.77 -5.41
N GLY A 40 -19.03 16.57 -6.06
CA GLY A 40 -19.66 17.62 -6.85
C GLY A 40 -20.43 18.61 -5.98
N THR A 41 -20.79 19.76 -6.53
CA THR A 41 -21.64 20.76 -5.87
C THR A 41 -23.10 20.31 -5.73
N ASN A 42 -23.54 19.34 -6.55
CA ASN A 42 -24.90 18.84 -6.56
C ASN A 42 -25.17 17.74 -5.51
N SER A 43 -24.16 16.95 -5.14
CA SER A 43 -24.31 15.85 -4.19
C SER A 43 -22.98 15.41 -3.59
N PHE A 44 -22.97 15.24 -2.26
CA PHE A 44 -21.87 14.59 -1.55
C PHE A 44 -21.92 13.06 -1.63
N SER A 45 -23.12 12.47 -1.74
CA SER A 45 -23.30 11.01 -1.67
C SER A 45 -23.11 10.31 -3.01
N VAL A 46 -23.21 11.03 -4.12
CA VAL A 46 -23.18 10.46 -5.48
C VAL A 46 -21.95 10.94 -6.22
N GLY A 47 -21.21 9.99 -6.81
CA GLY A 47 -20.15 10.32 -7.76
C GLY A 47 -18.88 10.91 -7.12
N ALA A 48 -18.64 10.62 -5.83
CA ALA A 48 -17.38 11.00 -5.20
C ALA A 48 -16.20 10.34 -5.94
N ARG A 49 -15.31 11.16 -6.50
CA ARG A 49 -14.15 10.69 -7.25
C ARG A 49 -12.97 10.53 -6.30
N MET A 50 -12.42 9.32 -6.26
CA MET A 50 -11.15 9.07 -5.59
C MET A 50 -10.00 9.60 -6.45
N ASP A 51 -9.12 10.39 -5.84
CA ASP A 51 -7.93 10.92 -6.49
C ASP A 51 -6.74 10.86 -5.52
N HIS A 52 -5.69 10.14 -5.90
CA HIS A 52 -4.49 10.01 -5.07
C HIS A 52 -3.60 11.26 -5.14
N ASN A 53 -3.73 12.11 -6.16
CA ASN A 53 -2.93 13.33 -6.30
C ASN A 53 -3.22 14.36 -5.21
N VAL A 54 -4.39 14.28 -4.57
CA VAL A 54 -4.76 15.18 -3.47
C VAL A 54 -4.32 14.67 -2.09
N VAL A 55 -3.67 13.51 -2.02
CA VAL A 55 -3.23 12.87 -0.75
C VAL A 55 -1.78 12.35 -0.83
N ILE A 56 -0.91 12.99 -1.62
CA ILE A 56 0.48 12.54 -1.85
C ILE A 56 1.35 12.45 -0.59
N THR A 57 0.97 13.15 0.49
CA THR A 57 1.69 13.12 1.77
C THR A 57 1.11 12.10 2.76
N ALA A 58 -0.03 11.48 2.45
CA ALA A 58 -0.66 10.49 3.31
C ALA A 58 0.01 9.12 3.12
N THR A 59 0.18 8.39 4.22
CA THR A 59 0.61 6.99 4.16
C THR A 59 -0.51 6.11 3.60
N CYS A 60 -0.22 5.16 2.72
CA CYS A 60 -1.27 4.31 2.12
C CYS A 60 -2.17 3.63 3.17
N LYS A 61 -1.58 3.19 4.30
CA LYS A 61 -2.29 2.49 5.38
C LYS A 61 -3.31 3.35 6.13
N SER A 62 -3.23 4.68 6.06
CA SER A 62 -4.22 5.54 6.73
C SER A 62 -5.60 5.43 6.09
N CYS A 63 -5.68 5.08 4.79
CA CYS A 63 -6.93 4.89 4.07
C CYS A 63 -7.16 3.40 3.72
N HIS A 64 -6.12 2.65 3.36
CA HIS A 64 -6.24 1.25 2.93
C HIS A 64 -6.15 0.24 4.09
N SER A 65 -6.72 0.60 5.25
CA SER A 65 -6.77 -0.25 6.45
C SER A 65 -7.90 -1.28 6.44
N GLY A 66 -8.85 -1.13 5.49
CA GLY A 66 -10.11 -1.89 5.46
C GLY A 66 -11.27 -1.17 6.14
N ALA A 67 -11.03 -0.11 6.91
CA ALA A 67 -12.09 0.68 7.54
C ALA A 67 -12.94 1.48 6.53
N TYR A 68 -12.38 1.79 5.36
CA TYR A 68 -12.97 2.73 4.39
C TYR A 68 -13.36 2.07 3.06
N VAL A 69 -13.63 0.76 3.07
CA VAL A 69 -14.03 0.00 1.87
C VAL A 69 -15.38 0.41 1.29
N SER A 70 -16.23 1.08 2.08
CA SER A 70 -17.53 1.59 1.67
C SER A 70 -17.50 3.05 1.19
N GLN A 71 -16.34 3.70 1.17
CA GLN A 71 -16.23 5.13 0.89
C GLN A 71 -16.14 5.42 -0.62
N GLY A 72 -16.96 6.34 -1.12
CA GLY A 72 -17.07 6.65 -2.55
C GLY A 72 -17.51 5.45 -3.39
N ASN A 73 -17.32 5.53 -4.70
CA ASN A 73 -17.82 4.48 -5.61
C ASN A 73 -16.98 3.18 -5.57
N THR A 74 -15.72 3.25 -5.15
CA THR A 74 -14.77 2.12 -5.21
C THR A 74 -14.28 1.67 -3.83
N GLY A 75 -14.34 2.53 -2.81
CA GLY A 75 -13.74 2.23 -1.51
C GLY A 75 -12.22 2.37 -1.51
N ALA A 76 -11.65 2.61 -0.32
CA ALA A 76 -10.23 2.39 -0.09
C ALA A 76 -10.01 0.90 0.24
N LEU A 77 -9.73 0.10 -0.79
CA LEU A 77 -9.62 -1.34 -0.67
C LEU A 77 -8.46 -1.76 0.25
N ALA A 78 -8.70 -2.74 1.10
CA ALA A 78 -7.66 -3.36 1.93
C ALA A 78 -6.81 -4.34 1.14
N LYS A 79 -5.72 -4.80 1.77
CA LYS A 79 -4.94 -5.94 1.28
C LYS A 79 -5.81 -7.20 1.21
N PRO A 80 -5.70 -8.02 0.15
CA PRO A 80 -6.38 -9.31 0.08
C PRO A 80 -5.81 -10.31 1.10
N VAL A 81 -6.57 -11.36 1.40
CA VAL A 81 -6.20 -12.33 2.45
C VAL A 81 -4.90 -13.09 2.15
N ASN A 82 -4.56 -13.24 0.87
CA ASN A 82 -3.34 -13.88 0.37
C ASN A 82 -2.23 -12.87 0.04
N HIS A 83 -2.25 -11.67 0.64
CA HIS A 83 -1.14 -10.73 0.57
C HIS A 83 0.08 -11.23 1.35
N ILE A 84 1.28 -10.83 0.95
CA ILE A 84 2.53 -11.15 1.67
C ILE A 84 2.46 -10.61 3.11
N PRO A 85 2.81 -11.40 4.15
CA PRO A 85 2.69 -10.97 5.55
C PRO A 85 3.72 -9.89 5.90
N GLU A 86 3.26 -8.67 6.18
CA GLU A 86 4.15 -7.56 6.56
C GLU A 86 4.91 -7.86 7.86
N LEU A 87 4.35 -8.66 8.77
CA LEU A 87 4.99 -9.07 10.03
C LEU A 87 6.32 -9.81 9.84
N GLN A 88 6.57 -10.37 8.65
CA GLN A 88 7.81 -11.08 8.33
C GLN A 88 8.92 -10.15 7.79
N LEU A 89 8.65 -8.85 7.67
CA LEU A 89 9.60 -7.85 7.15
C LEU A 89 10.29 -7.13 8.32
N LEU A 90 11.58 -6.78 8.18
CA LEU A 90 12.40 -6.13 9.23
C LEU A 90 11.80 -4.79 9.72
N ASN A 91 11.12 -4.06 8.83
CA ASN A 91 10.38 -2.84 9.15
C ASN A 91 8.87 -3.08 9.33
N GLY A 92 8.43 -4.34 9.32
CA GLY A 92 7.08 -4.77 9.69
C GLY A 92 5.96 -3.89 9.14
N ALA A 93 5.07 -3.50 10.07
CA ALA A 93 3.98 -2.56 9.85
C ALA A 93 4.44 -1.12 9.49
N ALA A 94 5.70 -0.76 9.66
CA ALA A 94 6.26 0.55 9.31
C ALA A 94 6.75 0.63 7.85
N MET A 95 6.83 -0.49 7.12
CA MET A 95 7.12 -0.46 5.68
C MET A 95 5.94 0.18 4.92
N ASP A 96 6.26 1.19 4.11
CA ASP A 96 5.32 1.83 3.19
C ASP A 96 5.07 0.93 1.97
N CYS A 97 3.83 0.89 1.51
CA CYS A 97 3.36 0.03 0.41
C CYS A 97 4.13 0.29 -0.90
N LYS A 98 4.64 1.53 -1.09
CA LYS A 98 5.48 1.92 -2.23
C LYS A 98 6.81 1.15 -2.34
N SER A 99 7.19 0.41 -1.31
CA SER A 99 8.35 -0.48 -1.35
C SER A 99 8.15 -1.67 -2.30
N CYS A 100 6.88 -2.01 -2.59
CA CYS A 100 6.50 -3.11 -3.48
C CYS A 100 5.59 -2.64 -4.64
N HIS A 101 4.67 -1.70 -4.37
CA HIS A 101 3.69 -1.22 -5.35
C HIS A 101 4.16 0.08 -6.01
N ASN A 102 4.20 0.11 -7.34
CA ASN A 102 4.80 1.23 -8.11
C ASN A 102 3.82 2.35 -8.48
N GLY A 103 2.56 2.27 -8.08
CA GLY A 103 1.58 3.27 -8.46
C GLY A 103 0.22 3.00 -7.85
N THR A 104 -0.69 3.96 -8.00
CA THR A 104 -2.02 3.96 -7.38
C THR A 104 -3.15 3.50 -8.30
N SER A 105 -2.85 3.33 -9.59
CA SER A 105 -3.80 2.92 -10.64
C SER A 105 -3.62 1.46 -11.11
N SER A 106 -2.46 0.86 -10.87
CA SER A 106 -2.17 -0.54 -11.22
C SER A 106 -1.52 -1.25 -10.03
N TRP A 107 -2.35 -1.57 -9.03
CA TRP A 107 -1.88 -2.11 -7.75
C TRP A 107 -1.32 -3.53 -7.85
N THR A 108 -1.72 -4.29 -8.87
CA THR A 108 -1.19 -5.62 -9.16
C THR A 108 0.22 -5.58 -9.76
N SER A 109 0.65 -4.43 -10.29
CA SER A 109 2.02 -4.23 -10.73
C SER A 109 2.93 -4.04 -9.52
N VAL A 110 3.65 -5.10 -9.18
CA VAL A 110 4.67 -5.10 -8.16
C VAL A 110 6.05 -5.14 -8.82
N ALA A 111 6.95 -4.27 -8.40
CA ALA A 111 8.37 -4.46 -8.65
C ALA A 111 9.08 -4.53 -7.31
N MET A 112 9.57 -5.71 -6.98
CA MET A 112 10.31 -5.91 -5.74
C MET A 112 11.63 -5.14 -5.81
N ASN A 113 11.86 -4.28 -4.82
CA ASN A 113 13.14 -3.65 -4.57
C ASN A 113 13.82 -4.34 -3.39
N HIS A 114 14.93 -5.04 -3.65
CA HIS A 114 15.63 -5.78 -2.61
C HIS A 114 16.52 -4.90 -1.71
N ASN A 115 16.55 -3.57 -1.88
CA ASN A 115 17.29 -2.68 -0.96
C ASN A 115 16.76 -2.78 0.46
N SER A 116 15.45 -3.02 0.62
CA SER A 116 14.81 -3.24 1.92
C SER A 116 15.03 -4.66 2.47
N SER A 117 15.67 -5.55 1.70
CA SER A 117 16.01 -6.95 2.02
C SER A 117 17.38 -7.17 2.64
N LEU A 118 18.22 -6.13 2.63
CA LEU A 118 19.63 -6.27 2.96
C LEU A 118 19.87 -6.45 4.46
N GLY A 119 18.83 -6.34 5.29
CA GLY A 119 18.90 -6.64 6.71
C GLY A 119 18.88 -8.16 6.94
N GLY A 120 19.92 -8.70 7.57
CA GLY A 120 20.06 -10.12 7.91
C GLY A 120 19.09 -10.64 8.98
N GLY A 121 17.83 -10.20 8.95
CA GLY A 121 16.77 -10.74 9.79
C GLY A 121 16.27 -12.07 9.24
N ALA A 122 16.04 -13.04 10.12
CA ALA A 122 15.56 -14.36 9.73
C ALA A 122 14.16 -14.30 9.12
N GLY A 123 13.99 -14.85 7.91
CA GLY A 123 12.68 -15.13 7.30
C GLY A 123 12.28 -14.19 6.17
N TRP A 124 13.13 -13.22 5.81
CA TRP A 124 12.82 -12.20 4.81
C TRP A 124 12.70 -12.82 3.40
N CYS A 125 13.62 -13.71 3.05
CA CYS A 125 13.58 -14.44 1.78
C CYS A 125 12.48 -15.49 1.81
N LYS A 126 12.35 -16.23 2.92
CA LYS A 126 11.34 -17.28 3.10
C LYS A 126 9.91 -16.78 2.88
N ALA A 127 9.58 -15.59 3.36
CA ALA A 127 8.26 -14.97 3.22
C ALA A 127 7.78 -14.89 1.75
N CYS A 128 8.73 -14.67 0.83
CA CYS A 128 8.47 -14.39 -0.58
C CYS A 128 8.83 -15.57 -1.50
N HIS A 129 9.95 -16.22 -1.20
CA HIS A 129 10.61 -17.18 -2.06
C HIS A 129 10.50 -18.62 -1.56
N ALA A 130 9.91 -18.91 -0.40
CA ALA A 130 9.74 -20.31 -0.01
C ALA A 130 8.64 -21.00 -0.82
N THR A 131 8.95 -22.19 -1.35
CA THR A 131 7.95 -23.10 -1.92
C THR A 131 6.89 -23.46 -0.88
N GLY A 132 5.62 -23.54 -1.31
CA GLY A 132 4.49 -23.82 -0.43
C GLY A 132 3.80 -22.58 0.15
N THR A 133 4.35 -21.37 -0.06
CA THR A 133 3.62 -20.13 0.23
C THR A 133 2.57 -19.86 -0.87
N ALA A 134 1.37 -19.44 -0.49
CA ALA A 134 0.28 -19.11 -1.43
C ALA A 134 0.08 -17.59 -1.63
N TYR A 135 1.07 -16.78 -1.26
CA TYR A 135 0.98 -15.33 -1.37
C TYR A 135 1.03 -14.85 -2.83
N LEU A 136 0.34 -13.74 -3.10
CA LEU A 136 0.33 -13.07 -4.40
C LEU A 136 1.73 -12.57 -4.78
N GLY A 137 2.02 -12.61 -6.08
CA GLY A 137 3.27 -12.16 -6.69
C GLY A 137 3.90 -13.24 -7.55
N ASN A 138 4.78 -12.82 -8.47
CA ASN A 138 5.42 -13.70 -9.45
C ASN A 138 6.90 -13.97 -9.10
N MET A 139 7.19 -14.07 -7.81
CA MET A 139 8.54 -14.32 -7.32
C MET A 139 8.91 -15.78 -7.56
N GLU A 140 10.15 -16.03 -7.99
CA GLU A 140 10.66 -17.39 -8.07
C GLU A 140 10.67 -18.03 -6.68
N LYS A 141 10.14 -19.25 -6.56
CA LYS A 141 10.06 -19.97 -5.29
C LYS A 141 11.03 -21.15 -5.27
N LYS A 142 11.72 -21.31 -4.14
CA LYS A 142 12.71 -22.33 -3.89
C LYS A 142 12.55 -22.94 -2.49
N ALA A 143 12.83 -24.23 -2.37
CA ALA A 143 12.88 -24.90 -1.07
C ALA A 143 14.15 -24.49 -0.30
N LEU A 144 14.08 -24.40 1.03
CA LEU A 144 15.25 -24.05 1.85
C LEU A 144 16.38 -25.09 1.75
N ASN A 145 16.04 -26.34 1.42
CA ASN A 145 16.96 -27.46 1.26
C ASN A 145 17.29 -27.76 -0.22
N HIS A 146 17.08 -26.80 -1.13
CA HIS A 146 17.29 -27.05 -2.55
C HIS A 146 18.74 -27.30 -2.96
N ASP A 147 19.69 -26.97 -2.08
CA ASP A 147 21.09 -27.34 -2.19
C ASP A 147 21.55 -27.76 -0.78
N SER A 148 21.82 -29.05 -0.59
CA SER A 148 22.00 -29.71 0.72
C SER A 148 23.34 -29.42 1.40
N ARG A 149 24.09 -28.43 0.92
CA ARG A 149 25.44 -28.10 1.41
C ARG A 149 25.47 -27.49 2.81
N ASN A 150 24.35 -27.03 3.35
CA ASN A 150 24.27 -26.44 4.69
C ASN A 150 22.95 -26.80 5.40
N THR A 151 23.00 -27.69 6.38
CA THR A 151 21.85 -28.14 7.17
C THR A 151 21.43 -27.13 8.25
N LEU A 152 22.20 -26.05 8.45
CA LEU A 152 21.97 -25.03 9.48
C LEU A 152 21.38 -23.72 8.95
N ALA A 153 21.33 -23.51 7.63
CA ALA A 153 20.77 -22.29 7.06
C ALA A 153 19.24 -22.23 7.29
N THR A 154 18.81 -21.47 8.29
CA THR A 154 17.39 -21.27 8.62
C THR A 154 16.69 -20.27 7.69
N ASP A 155 17.46 -19.51 6.88
CA ASP A 155 16.96 -18.56 5.87
C ASP A 155 17.99 -18.35 4.74
N CYS A 156 17.52 -18.03 3.53
CA CYS A 156 18.36 -17.85 2.34
C CYS A 156 19.40 -16.74 2.49
N SER A 157 19.11 -15.74 3.32
CA SER A 157 20.01 -14.63 3.67
C SER A 157 21.26 -15.09 4.44
N SER A 158 21.15 -16.21 5.18
CA SER A 158 22.22 -16.80 6.00
C SER A 158 23.01 -17.89 5.27
N SER A 159 22.60 -18.30 4.06
CA SER A 159 23.23 -19.40 3.33
C SER A 159 24.58 -19.03 2.73
N GLY A 160 24.87 -17.73 2.54
CA GLY A 160 26.06 -17.24 1.84
C GLY A 160 26.03 -17.47 0.32
N CYS A 161 25.09 -18.26 -0.19
CA CYS A 161 24.95 -18.58 -1.62
C CYS A 161 24.22 -17.49 -2.40
N HIS A 162 23.17 -16.90 -1.82
CA HIS A 162 22.38 -15.87 -2.49
C HIS A 162 22.95 -14.48 -2.21
N ARG A 163 23.25 -13.73 -3.27
CA ARG A 163 23.77 -12.36 -3.18
C ARG A 163 22.98 -11.42 -4.09
N PRO A 164 22.62 -10.21 -3.61
CA PRO A 164 21.86 -9.27 -4.42
C PRO A 164 22.72 -8.76 -5.58
N LEU A 165 22.14 -8.73 -6.78
CA LEU A 165 22.78 -8.24 -8.00
C LEU A 165 22.58 -6.74 -8.16
N GLY A 166 23.69 -6.00 -8.19
CA GLY A 166 23.67 -4.55 -8.43
C GLY A 166 24.80 -3.80 -7.71
N ASN A 167 24.86 -2.49 -7.93
CA ASN A 167 25.82 -1.61 -7.26
C ASN A 167 25.24 -1.09 -5.95
N LYS A 168 26.08 -0.90 -4.94
CA LYS A 168 25.68 -0.29 -3.66
C LYS A 168 25.10 1.10 -3.92
N GLY A 169 23.87 1.34 -3.45
CA GLY A 169 23.13 2.58 -3.71
C GLY A 169 22.18 2.54 -4.92
N SER A 170 22.17 1.46 -5.70
CA SER A 170 21.19 1.20 -6.75
C SER A 170 20.08 0.25 -6.28
N THR A 171 18.98 0.16 -7.02
CA THR A 171 17.86 -0.76 -6.76
C THR A 171 18.28 -2.20 -7.06
N TYR A 172 18.40 -3.05 -6.05
CA TYR A 172 18.66 -4.48 -6.23
C TYR A 172 17.39 -5.17 -6.75
N ARG A 173 17.38 -5.61 -8.01
CA ARG A 173 16.20 -6.23 -8.64
C ARG A 173 16.32 -7.76 -8.77
N ASN A 174 17.54 -8.26 -8.89
CA ASN A 174 17.82 -9.68 -9.10
C ASN A 174 18.75 -10.21 -8.00
N TRP A 175 18.81 -11.53 -7.87
CA TRP A 175 19.78 -12.25 -7.04
C TRP A 175 20.55 -13.24 -7.93
N ASN A 176 21.82 -13.47 -7.58
CA ASN A 176 22.62 -14.57 -8.12
C ASN A 176 22.28 -15.90 -7.43
#